data_AF-A0A355ES78-F1
#
_entry.id   AF-A0A355ES78-F1
#
_cell.length_a   1.000
_cell.length_b   1.000
_cell.length_c   1.000
_cell.angle_alpha   90.00
_cell.angle_beta   90.00
_cell.angle_gamma   90.00
#
_symmetry.space_group_name_H-M   'P 1'
#
loop_
_entity.id
_entity.type
_entity.pdbx_description
1 polymer ?
#
loop_
_entity_poly.entity_id
_entity_poly.type
_entity_poly.pdbx_seq_one_letter_code
_entity_poly.pdbx_strand_id
1 'polypeptide(L)'
;MVTIRSYVRTLLLAALVTMAAGGFLLHLRIHPFTSNMSFLINFVAGLLSIVVVPLLFCWRKTIHYGYVLNGFIVIIATITMAHFSFAHPPDELNPGNILLMTTFPDILIVWGKFFTGKVLFDLEVMGYNADLEKKGMTFRYPNLGWWLIHFLAVTVVYYAGHALWR
;
A
#
# COMPACT_ATOMS: atom_id res chain seq x y z
N MET A 1 -20.32 24.24 11.25
CA MET A 1 -19.77 24.43 9.88
C MET A 1 -18.63 23.45 9.68
N VAL A 2 -18.66 22.62 8.64
CA VAL A 2 -17.53 21.73 8.29
C VAL A 2 -16.43 22.59 7.67
N THR A 3 -15.20 22.51 8.18
CA THR A 3 -14.06 23.21 7.56
C THR A 3 -13.63 22.49 6.29
N ILE A 4 -13.02 23.20 5.34
CA ILE A 4 -12.46 22.61 4.11
C ILE A 4 -11.51 21.46 4.45
N ARG A 5 -10.65 21.66 5.47
CA ARG A 5 -9.74 20.62 5.97
C ARG A 5 -10.50 19.36 6.40
N SER A 6 -11.52 19.51 7.24
CA SER A 6 -12.30 18.36 7.74
C SER A 6 -13.04 17.64 6.60
N TYR A 7 -13.54 18.38 5.61
CA TYR A 7 -14.17 17.80 4.43
C TYR A 7 -13.18 16.96 3.60
N VAL A 8 -12.03 17.54 3.24
CA VAL A 8 -11.01 16.85 2.44
C VAL A 8 -10.46 15.63 3.18
N ARG A 9 -10.23 15.75 4.49
CA ARG A 9 -9.81 14.63 5.34
C ARG A 9 -10.79 13.45 5.25
N THR A 10 -12.08 13.72 5.36
CA THR A 10 -13.14 12.69 5.27
C THR A 10 -13.16 12.03 3.90
N LEU A 11 -13.02 12.80 2.81
CA LEU A 11 -12.94 12.25 1.45
C LEU A 11 -11.71 11.36 1.26
N LEU A 12 -10.55 11.76 1.79
CA LEU A 12 -9.33 10.95 1.73
C LEU A 12 -9.45 9.65 2.53
N LEU A 13 -10.08 9.70 3.71
CA LEU A 13 -10.39 8.50 4.49
C LEU A 13 -11.35 7.57 3.74
N ALA A 14 -12.40 8.13 3.12
CA ALA A 14 -13.33 7.36 2.30
C ALA A 14 -12.62 6.72 1.11
N ALA A 15 -11.77 7.46 0.39
CA ALA A 15 -10.97 6.93 -0.71
C ALA A 15 -10.03 5.80 -0.25
N LEU A 16 -9.36 5.96 0.89
CA LEU A 16 -8.48 4.96 1.48
C LEU A 16 -9.25 3.66 1.79
N VAL A 17 -10.42 3.77 2.43
CA VAL A 17 -11.30 2.63 2.76
C VAL A 17 -11.81 1.95 1.49
N THR A 18 -12.32 2.72 0.53
CA THR A 18 -12.90 2.17 -0.71
C THR A 18 -11.85 1.47 -1.56
N MET A 19 -10.64 2.02 -1.70
CA MET A 19 -9.56 1.34 -2.42
C MET A 19 -9.10 0.07 -1.69
N ALA A 20 -8.98 0.11 -0.35
CA ALA A 20 -8.65 -1.07 0.43
C ALA A 20 -9.71 -2.17 0.28
N ALA A 21 -10.99 -1.79 0.35
CA ALA A 21 -12.11 -2.71 0.16
C ALA A 21 -12.16 -3.28 -1.26
N GLY A 22 -12.01 -2.43 -2.28
CA GLY A 22 -11.96 -2.87 -3.68
C GLY A 22 -10.82 -3.87 -3.94
N GLY A 23 -9.59 -3.54 -3.52
CA GLY A 23 -8.45 -4.44 -3.64
C GLY A 23 -8.64 -5.76 -2.87
N PHE A 24 -9.21 -5.70 -1.67
CA PHE A 24 -9.52 -6.90 -0.88
C PHE A 24 -10.58 -7.79 -1.55
N LEU A 25 -11.65 -7.21 -2.10
CA LEU A 25 -12.69 -7.96 -2.80
C LEU A 25 -12.16 -8.60 -4.08
N LEU A 26 -11.28 -7.92 -4.83
CA LEU A 26 -10.56 -8.52 -5.96
C LEU A 26 -9.73 -9.71 -5.50
N HIS A 27 -9.01 -9.55 -4.37
CA HIS A 27 -8.18 -10.63 -3.83
C HIS A 27 -9.01 -11.84 -3.39
N LEU A 28 -10.16 -11.63 -2.74
CA LEU A 28 -11.07 -12.70 -2.34
C LEU A 28 -11.70 -13.41 -3.54
N ARG A 29 -11.97 -12.70 -4.63
CA ARG A 29 -12.49 -13.27 -5.86
C ARG A 29 -11.50 -14.22 -6.53
N ILE A 30 -10.21 -13.88 -6.51
CA ILE A 30 -9.15 -14.63 -7.20
C ILE A 30 -8.52 -15.70 -6.27
N HIS A 31 -8.34 -15.40 -5.00
CA HIS A 31 -7.70 -16.24 -3.99
C HIS A 31 -8.53 -16.30 -2.69
N PRO A 32 -9.64 -17.06 -2.67
CA PRO A 32 -10.41 -17.22 -1.45
C PRO A 32 -9.59 -17.99 -0.40
N PHE A 33 -9.48 -17.48 0.83
CA PHE A 33 -8.69 -18.15 1.89
C PHE A 33 -9.23 -19.52 2.29
N THR A 34 -10.50 -19.80 1.96
CA THR A 34 -11.13 -21.11 2.16
C THR A 34 -10.58 -22.18 1.22
N SER A 35 -9.97 -21.81 0.10
CA SER A 35 -9.37 -22.77 -0.85
C SER A 35 -7.92 -23.12 -0.50
N ASN A 36 -7.18 -22.21 0.12
CA ASN A 36 -5.80 -22.45 0.55
C ASN A 36 -5.45 -21.57 1.76
N MET A 37 -5.03 -22.19 2.86
CA MET A 37 -4.65 -21.47 4.09
C MET A 37 -3.47 -20.51 3.90
N SER A 38 -2.63 -20.72 2.89
CA SER A 38 -1.55 -19.78 2.53
C SER A 38 -2.08 -18.39 2.15
N PHE A 39 -3.36 -18.27 1.74
CA PHE A 39 -4.00 -16.99 1.46
C PHE A 39 -4.57 -16.29 2.70
N LEU A 40 -4.53 -16.92 3.89
CA LEU A 40 -4.97 -16.30 5.14
C LEU A 40 -4.19 -15.01 5.44
N ILE A 41 -2.90 -14.97 5.12
CA ILE A 41 -2.07 -13.77 5.31
C ILE A 41 -2.60 -12.58 4.49
N ASN A 42 -3.04 -12.85 3.25
CA ASN A 42 -3.62 -11.84 2.37
C ASN A 42 -4.98 -11.37 2.88
N PHE A 43 -5.77 -12.30 3.43
CA PHE A 43 -7.04 -11.97 4.05
C PHE A 43 -6.86 -11.02 5.24
N VAL A 44 -5.93 -11.36 6.15
CA VAL A 44 -5.62 -10.55 7.33
C VAL A 44 -5.05 -9.19 6.91
N ALA A 45 -4.12 -9.14 5.95
CA ALA A 45 -3.57 -7.89 5.43
C ALA A 45 -4.65 -6.98 4.81
N GLY A 46 -5.65 -7.56 4.16
CA GLY A 46 -6.84 -6.87 3.66
C GLY A 46 -7.67 -6.27 4.78
N LEU A 47 -8.00 -7.05 5.82
CA LEU A 47 -8.72 -6.55 7.00
C LEU A 47 -7.97 -5.42 7.70
N LEU A 48 -6.66 -5.58 7.90
CA LEU A 48 -5.81 -4.53 8.47
C LEU A 48 -5.88 -3.25 7.61
N SER A 49 -5.88 -3.37 6.29
CA SER A 49 -5.98 -2.23 5.38
C SER A 49 -7.35 -1.55 5.37
N ILE A 50 -8.45 -2.29 5.57
CA ILE A 50 -9.82 -1.73 5.56
C ILE A 50 -10.19 -1.11 6.91
N VAL A 51 -9.71 -1.69 8.01
CA VAL A 51 -10.13 -1.31 9.36
C VAL A 51 -9.03 -0.58 10.09
N VAL A 52 -7.89 -1.25 10.32
CA VAL A 52 -6.84 -0.74 11.21
C VAL A 52 -6.17 0.50 10.63
N VAL A 53 -5.78 0.47 9.35
CA VAL A 53 -5.11 1.62 8.73
C VAL A 53 -5.99 2.89 8.78
N PRO A 54 -7.25 2.89 8.29
CA PRO A 54 -8.13 4.07 8.38
C PRO A 54 -8.34 4.54 9.83
N LEU A 55 -8.53 3.62 10.78
CA LEU A 55 -8.65 3.97 12.19
C LEU A 55 -7.39 4.68 12.71
N LEU A 56 -6.19 4.22 12.37
CA LEU A 56 -4.95 4.91 12.77
C LEU A 56 -4.86 6.33 12.18
N PHE A 57 -5.44 6.58 11.01
CA PHE A 57 -5.54 7.92 10.42
C PHE A 57 -6.64 8.81 11.04
N CYS A 58 -7.56 8.25 11.84
CA CYS A 58 -8.61 9.01 12.53
C CYS A 58 -8.08 9.84 13.72
N TRP A 59 -6.92 9.52 14.27
CA TRP A 59 -6.33 10.28 15.38
C TRP A 59 -4.93 10.80 15.07
N ARG A 60 -4.67 12.06 15.43
CA ARG A 60 -3.33 12.67 15.27
C ARG A 60 -2.22 11.89 15.99
N LYS A 61 -2.53 11.31 17.16
CA LYS A 61 -1.56 10.53 17.95
C LYS A 61 -1.12 9.25 17.24
N THR A 62 -1.94 8.72 16.33
CA THR A 62 -1.70 7.43 15.67
C THR A 62 -1.39 7.53 14.19
N ILE A 63 -1.47 8.74 13.61
CA ILE A 63 -1.35 8.93 12.18
C ILE A 63 0.00 8.49 11.61
N HIS A 64 1.08 8.65 12.39
CA HIS A 64 2.40 8.16 12.03
C HIS A 64 2.43 6.64 11.88
N TYR A 65 1.78 5.90 12.79
CA TYR A 65 1.66 4.45 12.71
C TYR A 65 0.79 4.04 11.51
N GLY A 66 -0.32 4.74 11.28
CA GLY A 66 -1.19 4.50 10.12
C GLY A 66 -0.43 4.66 8.80
N TYR A 67 0.38 5.70 8.69
CA TYR A 67 1.21 5.95 7.52
C TYR A 67 2.30 4.89 7.31
N VAL A 68 3.01 4.51 8.38
CA VAL A 68 4.04 3.46 8.33
C VAL A 68 3.43 2.10 7.95
N LEU A 69 2.35 1.70 8.62
CA LEU A 69 1.66 0.45 8.33
C LEU A 69 1.12 0.42 6.89
N ASN A 70 0.51 1.52 6.43
CA ASN A 70 -0.01 1.62 5.08
C ASN A 70 1.07 1.37 4.03
N GLY A 71 2.24 2.00 4.15
CA GLY A 71 3.30 1.82 3.16
C GLY A 71 4.01 0.47 3.24
N PHE A 72 4.22 -0.12 4.43
CA PHE A 72 4.79 -1.47 4.51
C PHE A 72 3.86 -2.53 3.92
N ILE A 73 2.55 -2.44 4.15
CA ILE A 73 1.58 -3.33 3.48
C ILE A 73 1.73 -3.23 1.96
N VAL A 74 1.86 -2.01 1.42
CA VAL A 74 1.99 -1.77 -0.02
C VAL A 74 3.32 -2.32 -0.57
N ILE A 75 4.42 -2.14 0.14
CA ILE A 75 5.73 -2.72 -0.23
C ILE A 75 5.65 -4.25 -0.27
N ILE A 76 5.16 -4.88 0.80
CA ILE A 76 5.07 -6.33 0.89
C ILE A 76 4.17 -6.86 -0.23
N ALA A 77 2.98 -6.27 -0.39
CA ALA A 77 2.04 -6.67 -1.43
C ALA A 77 2.64 -6.53 -2.83
N THR A 78 3.36 -5.43 -3.11
CA THR A 78 4.02 -5.22 -4.41
C THR A 78 5.06 -6.30 -4.68
N ILE A 79 5.93 -6.61 -3.71
CA ILE A 79 6.99 -7.61 -3.88
C ILE A 79 6.39 -9.00 -4.10
N THR A 80 5.42 -9.41 -3.28
CA THR A 80 4.81 -10.74 -3.39
C THR A 80 3.99 -10.90 -4.67
N MET A 81 3.26 -9.85 -5.08
CA MET A 81 2.51 -9.85 -6.34
C MET A 81 3.43 -9.86 -7.56
N ALA A 82 4.50 -9.06 -7.54
CA ALA A 82 5.51 -9.08 -8.61
C ALA A 82 6.16 -10.46 -8.73
N HIS A 83 6.58 -11.06 -7.61
CA HIS A 83 7.11 -12.42 -7.61
C HIS A 83 6.09 -13.43 -8.15
N PHE A 84 4.82 -13.35 -7.73
CA PHE A 84 3.76 -14.21 -8.26
C PHE A 84 3.61 -14.10 -9.78
N SER A 85 3.63 -12.87 -10.33
CA SER A 85 3.55 -12.61 -11.77
C SER A 85 4.76 -13.15 -12.54
N PHE A 86 5.96 -13.11 -11.95
CA PHE A 86 7.15 -13.73 -12.55
C PHE A 86 7.11 -15.25 -12.52
N ALA A 87 6.52 -15.84 -11.48
CA ALA A 87 6.37 -17.29 -11.35
C ALA A 87 5.24 -17.85 -12.24
N HIS A 88 4.24 -17.02 -12.59
CA HIS A 88 3.09 -17.38 -13.41
C HIS A 88 2.88 -16.35 -14.53
N PRO A 89 3.81 -16.27 -15.51
CA PRO A 89 3.67 -15.34 -16.61
C PRO A 89 2.46 -15.71 -17.50
N PRO A 90 1.88 -14.75 -18.23
CA PRO A 90 0.86 -15.05 -19.23
C PRO A 90 1.43 -15.91 -20.37
N ASP A 91 0.57 -16.70 -21.01
CA ASP A 91 0.96 -17.62 -22.10
C ASP A 91 1.69 -16.91 -23.25
N GLU A 92 1.26 -15.67 -23.55
CA GLU A 92 1.90 -14.81 -24.54
C GLU A 92 2.43 -13.52 -23.90
N LEU A 93 3.73 -13.27 -24.07
CA LEU A 93 4.41 -12.08 -23.58
C LEU A 93 4.27 -10.91 -24.56
N ASN A 94 3.07 -10.36 -24.69
CA ASN A 94 2.83 -9.08 -25.36
C ASN A 94 2.52 -7.97 -24.33
N PRO A 95 2.69 -6.67 -24.69
CA PRO A 95 2.49 -5.57 -23.74
C PRO A 95 1.08 -5.55 -23.12
N GLY A 96 0.05 -5.93 -23.86
CA GLY A 96 -1.33 -5.97 -23.35
C GLY A 96 -1.50 -7.01 -22.26
N ASN A 97 -0.99 -8.22 -22.49
CA ASN A 97 -1.03 -9.31 -21.51
C ASN A 97 -0.17 -9.01 -20.29
N ILE A 98 1.02 -8.41 -20.47
CA ILE A 98 1.85 -7.97 -19.33
C ILE A 98 1.10 -6.96 -18.46
N LEU A 99 0.37 -6.02 -19.07
CA LEU A 99 -0.36 -4.98 -18.33
C LEU A 99 -1.66 -5.48 -17.68
N LEU A 100 -2.37 -6.41 -18.32
CA LEU A 100 -3.74 -6.78 -17.94
C LEU A 100 -3.89 -8.20 -17.37
N MET A 101 -2.93 -9.09 -17.64
CA MET A 101 -2.95 -10.50 -17.19
C MET A 101 -1.90 -10.81 -16.12
N THR A 102 -1.16 -9.80 -15.66
CA THR A 102 -0.32 -9.89 -14.46
C THR A 102 -0.99 -9.19 -13.29
N THR A 103 -0.37 -9.23 -12.11
CA THR A 103 -0.83 -8.47 -10.93
C THR A 103 -0.50 -6.98 -11.01
N PHE A 104 -0.08 -6.46 -12.16
CA PHE A 104 0.26 -5.04 -12.32
C PHE A 104 -0.92 -4.09 -12.01
N PRO A 105 -2.17 -4.35 -12.46
CA PRO A 105 -3.32 -3.53 -12.07
C PRO A 105 -3.55 -3.53 -10.55
N ASP A 106 -3.41 -4.67 -9.88
CA ASP A 106 -3.55 -4.78 -8.42
C ASP A 106 -2.47 -3.97 -7.70
N ILE A 107 -1.22 -4.02 -8.20
CA ILE A 107 -0.12 -3.18 -7.72
C ILE A 107 -0.49 -1.69 -7.82
N LEU A 108 -1.02 -1.23 -8.96
CA LEU A 108 -1.42 0.17 -9.13
C LEU A 108 -2.51 0.60 -8.13
N ILE A 109 -3.48 -0.27 -7.84
CA ILE A 109 -4.54 0.01 -6.84
C ILE A 109 -3.92 0.22 -5.44
N VAL A 110 -3.02 -0.65 -5.01
CA VAL A 110 -2.40 -0.52 -3.68
C VAL A 110 -1.47 0.69 -3.58
N TRP A 111 -0.81 1.09 -4.67
CA TRP A 111 -0.06 2.34 -4.74
C TRP A 111 -0.96 3.58 -4.74
N GLY A 112 -2.13 3.53 -5.39
CA GLY A 112 -3.16 4.57 -5.27
C GLY A 112 -3.56 4.79 -3.81
N LYS A 113 -3.82 3.70 -3.08
CA LYS A 113 -4.08 3.71 -1.63
C LYS A 113 -2.91 4.31 -0.83
N PHE A 114 -1.66 3.96 -1.19
CA PHE A 114 -0.48 4.53 -0.55
C PHE A 114 -0.45 6.06 -0.68
N PHE A 115 -0.62 6.58 -1.90
CA PHE A 115 -0.57 8.02 -2.15
C PHE A 115 -1.72 8.77 -1.48
N THR A 116 -2.93 8.20 -1.43
CA THR A 116 -4.02 8.78 -0.63
C THR A 116 -3.66 8.87 0.85
N GLY A 117 -3.07 7.81 1.42
CA GLY A 117 -2.58 7.83 2.80
C GLY A 117 -1.44 8.85 3.01
N LYS A 118 -0.57 9.04 2.02
CA LYS A 118 0.49 10.07 2.04
C LYS A 118 -0.09 11.47 2.10
N VAL A 119 -1.06 11.77 1.24
CA VAL A 119 -1.73 13.08 1.20
C VAL A 119 -2.45 13.35 2.51
N LEU A 120 -3.13 12.32 3.06
CA LEU A 120 -3.82 12.42 4.35
C LEU A 120 -2.84 12.67 5.51
N PHE A 121 -1.69 12.00 5.51
CA PHE A 121 -0.62 12.23 6.48
C PHE A 121 -0.09 13.67 6.38
N ASP A 122 0.23 14.14 5.18
CA ASP A 122 0.75 15.49 4.96
C ASP A 122 -0.28 16.57 5.35
N LEU A 123 -1.55 16.37 5.02
CA LEU A 123 -2.64 17.26 5.43
C LEU A 123 -2.67 17.42 6.96
N GLU A 124 -2.57 16.32 7.69
CA GLU A 124 -2.77 16.33 9.13
C GLU A 124 -1.53 16.77 9.90
N VAL A 125 -0.33 16.38 9.45
CA VAL A 125 0.95 16.62 10.11
C VAL A 125 1.62 17.91 9.62
N MET A 126 1.54 18.20 8.32
CA MET A 126 2.24 19.33 7.68
C MET A 126 1.30 20.48 7.27
N GLY A 127 -0.02 20.28 7.33
CA GLY A 127 -1.00 21.35 7.13
C GLY A 127 -1.03 21.94 5.72
N TYR A 128 -0.79 21.12 4.68
CA TYR A 128 -0.70 21.53 3.26
C TYR A 128 0.45 22.49 2.90
N ASN A 129 1.35 22.79 3.82
CA ASN A 129 2.45 23.67 3.50
C ASN A 129 3.57 22.90 2.78
N ALA A 130 3.62 23.05 1.46
CA ALA A 130 4.67 22.46 0.62
C ALA A 130 6.07 23.04 0.92
N ASP A 131 6.10 24.26 1.46
CA ASP A 131 7.29 25.03 1.81
C ASP A 131 7.69 24.90 3.28
N LEU A 132 6.87 24.23 4.12
CA LEU A 132 7.28 23.76 5.44
C LEU A 132 8.29 22.65 5.20
N GLU A 133 9.50 23.14 5.01
CA GLU A 133 10.77 22.48 4.86
C GLU A 133 10.73 21.12 5.54
N LYS A 134 10.65 20.07 4.69
CA LYS A 134 11.12 18.73 5.03
C LYS A 134 12.62 18.89 5.34
N LYS A 135 12.97 19.41 6.53
CA LYS A 135 14.30 19.82 7.01
C LYS A 135 15.34 18.69 7.09
N GLY A 136 15.25 17.69 6.23
CA GLY A 136 16.15 16.57 6.18
C GLY A 136 15.87 15.77 4.94
N MET A 137 16.93 15.60 4.14
CA MET A 137 17.16 14.58 3.10
C MET A 137 15.89 13.92 2.55
N THR A 138 15.69 14.00 1.24
CA THR A 138 14.63 13.30 0.48
C THR A 138 14.43 11.82 0.86
N PHE A 139 15.45 11.20 1.44
CA PHE A 139 15.52 9.82 1.92
C PHE A 139 15.14 9.58 3.40
N ARG A 140 14.79 10.62 4.17
CA ARG A 140 14.35 10.49 5.58
C ARG A 140 12.84 10.46 5.69
N TYR A 141 12.34 9.82 6.76
CA TYR A 141 10.94 9.86 7.13
C TYR A 141 10.44 11.32 7.21
N PRO A 142 9.25 11.66 6.69
CA PRO A 142 8.24 10.83 6.04
C PRO A 142 8.27 10.89 4.50
N ASN A 143 9.42 11.19 3.87
CA ASN A 143 9.52 11.47 2.44
C ASN A 143 9.42 10.23 1.53
N LEU A 144 9.16 10.44 0.23
CA LEU A 144 9.08 9.34 -0.75
C LEU A 144 10.40 8.59 -0.91
N GLY A 145 11.55 9.26 -0.80
CA GLY A 145 12.85 8.58 -0.88
C GLY A 145 13.06 7.59 0.28
N TRP A 146 12.48 7.85 1.46
CA TRP A 146 12.51 6.90 2.57
C TRP A 146 11.80 5.60 2.20
N TRP A 147 10.64 5.70 1.54
CA TRP A 147 9.91 4.54 1.05
C TRP A 147 10.62 3.81 -0.08
N LEU A 148 11.31 4.52 -0.97
CA LEU A 148 12.14 3.89 -1.99
C LEU A 148 13.24 3.02 -1.36
N ILE A 149 13.93 3.54 -0.34
CA ILE A 149 14.94 2.77 0.40
C ILE A 149 14.32 1.52 1.04
N HIS A 150 13.16 1.65 1.69
CA HIS A 150 12.51 0.50 2.33
C HIS A 150 11.99 -0.50 1.30
N PHE A 151 11.48 -0.05 0.17
CA PHE A 151 11.07 -0.92 -0.93
C PHE A 151 12.26 -1.74 -1.43
N LEU A 152 13.41 -1.10 -1.70
CA LEU A 152 14.63 -1.79 -2.11
C LEU A 152 15.15 -2.75 -1.03
N ALA A 153 15.22 -2.29 0.23
CA ALA A 153 15.73 -3.10 1.33
C ALA A 153 14.87 -4.35 1.60
N VAL A 154 13.55 -4.19 1.64
CA VAL A 154 12.62 -5.32 1.84
C VAL A 154 12.65 -6.27 0.64
N THR A 155 12.79 -5.74 -0.58
CA THR A 155 12.99 -6.56 -1.79
C THR A 155 14.23 -7.44 -1.66
N VAL A 156 15.38 -6.85 -1.27
CA VAL A 156 16.63 -7.59 -1.06
C VAL A 156 16.47 -8.67 0.01
N VAL A 157 15.88 -8.33 1.17
CA VAL A 157 15.66 -9.29 2.26
C VAL A 157 14.75 -10.43 1.81
N TYR A 158 13.66 -10.13 1.09
CA TYR A 158 12.73 -11.12 0.58
C TYR A 158 13.42 -12.11 -0.38
N TYR A 159 14.16 -11.59 -1.38
CA TYR A 159 14.85 -12.44 -2.35
C TYR A 159 16.02 -13.22 -1.74
N ALA A 160 16.76 -12.63 -0.79
CA ALA A 160 17.80 -13.36 -0.05
C ALA A 160 17.19 -14.51 0.77
N GLY A 161 16.07 -14.27 1.46
CA GLY A 161 15.32 -15.31 2.16
C GLY A 161 14.83 -16.40 1.23
N HIS A 162 14.26 -16.03 0.07
CA HIS A 162 13.85 -16.99 -0.95
C HIS A 162 15.02 -17.82 -1.50
N ALA A 163 16.20 -17.22 -1.70
CA ALA A 163 17.38 -17.92 -2.21
C ALA A 163 18.00 -18.88 -1.18
N LEU A 164 17.98 -18.53 0.11
CA LEU A 164 18.54 -19.35 1.19
C LEU A 164 17.65 -20.52 1.59
N TRP A 165 16.34 -20.40 1.39
CA TRP A 165 15.35 -21.42 1.78
C TRP A 165 14.87 -22.28 0.61
N ARG A 166 15.59 -22.25 -0.52
CA ARG A 166 15.49 -23.29 -1.57
C ARG A 166 16.19 -24.56 -1.11
#